data_AF-A0A9X3H665-F1
#
_entry.id   AF-A0A9X3H665-F1
#
_cell.length_a   1.000
_cell.length_b   1.000
_cell.length_c   1.000
_cell.angle_alpha   90.00
_cell.angle_beta   90.00
_cell.angle_gamma   90.00
#
_symmetry.space_group_name_H-M   'P 1'
#
loop_
_entity.id
_entity.type
_entity.pdbx_description
1 polymer ?
#
loop_
_entity_poly.entity_id
_entity_poly.type
_entity_poly.pdbx_seq_one_letter_code
_entity_poly.pdbx_strand_id
1 'polypeptide(L)'
;MAQNEMNRTDLLALERTKLANERTFLAYFRTFVVFLGSGMAILKIELFDKLAILGYFFIAMAVLILAVGIARFFYTKKQIEKMVA
;
A
#
# COMPACT_ATOMS: atom_id res chain seq x y z
N MET A 1 10.97 -30.43 -23.42
CA MET A 1 10.92 -29.76 -22.10
C MET A 1 12.10 -28.82 -22.04
N ALA A 2 11.95 -27.63 -22.64
CA ALA A 2 13.03 -26.66 -22.71
C ALA A 2 13.07 -25.86 -21.40
N GLN A 3 14.12 -26.07 -20.63
CA GLN A 3 14.50 -25.24 -19.49
C GLN A 3 14.62 -23.80 -19.99
N ASN A 4 13.67 -22.94 -19.63
CA ASN A 4 13.67 -21.53 -19.97
C ASN A 4 14.78 -20.86 -19.14
N GLU A 5 16.01 -20.82 -19.66
CA GLU A 5 17.07 -19.96 -19.11
C GLU A 5 16.62 -18.51 -19.30
N MET A 6 15.98 -17.95 -18.27
CA MET A 6 15.70 -16.53 -18.23
C MET A 6 17.02 -15.77 -18.38
N ASN A 7 17.13 -14.99 -19.44
CA ASN A 7 18.31 -14.19 -19.68
C ASN A 7 18.51 -13.22 -18.50
N ARG A 8 19.75 -12.83 -18.17
CA ARG A 8 20.03 -11.91 -17.04
C ARG A 8 19.23 -10.61 -17.14
N THR A 9 18.90 -10.19 -18.37
CA THR A 9 18.02 -9.06 -18.66
C THR A 9 16.58 -9.27 -18.16
N ASP A 10 16.03 -10.47 -18.31
CA ASP A 10 14.67 -10.80 -17.87
C ASP A 10 14.58 -10.85 -16.35
N LEU A 11 15.60 -11.37 -15.68
CA LEU A 11 15.74 -11.32 -14.22
C LEU A 11 15.74 -9.87 -13.70
N LEU A 12 16.54 -9.00 -14.32
CA LEU A 12 16.60 -7.59 -13.96
C LEU A 12 15.27 -6.85 -14.26
N ALA A 13 14.57 -7.23 -15.32
CA ALA A 13 13.25 -6.67 -15.65
C ALA A 13 12.18 -7.06 -14.61
N LEU A 14 12.21 -8.30 -14.10
CA LEU A 14 11.34 -8.76 -13.02
C LEU A 14 11.62 -8.04 -11.70
N GLU A 15 12.89 -7.87 -11.32
CA GLU A 15 13.27 -7.13 -10.11
C GLU A 15 12.82 -5.67 -10.16
N ARG A 16 12.97 -4.99 -11.30
CA ARG A 16 12.49 -3.62 -11.48
C ARG A 16 10.97 -3.51 -11.31
N THR A 17 10.22 -4.48 -11.84
CA THR A 17 8.76 -4.54 -11.70
C THR A 17 8.34 -4.78 -10.25
N LYS A 18 9.04 -5.69 -9.55
CA LYS A 18 8.81 -5.95 -8.13
C LYS A 18 9.09 -4.72 -7.26
N LEU A 19 10.23 -4.06 -7.48
CA LEU A 19 10.61 -2.85 -6.76
C LEU A 19 9.64 -1.69 -7.03
N ALA A 20 9.10 -1.58 -8.25
CA ALA A 20 8.05 -0.61 -8.57
C ALA A 20 6.74 -0.89 -7.80
N ASN A 21 6.35 -2.16 -7.64
CA ASN A 21 5.19 -2.55 -6.84
C ASN A 21 5.39 -2.26 -5.35
N GLU A 22 6.56 -2.60 -4.80
CA GLU A 22 6.91 -2.29 -3.40
C GLU A 22 6.89 -0.78 -3.14
N ARG A 23 7.46 0.03 -4.04
CA ARG A 23 7.37 1.50 -3.96
C ARG A 23 5.93 2.00 -3.96
N THR A 24 5.06 1.39 -4.76
CA THR A 24 3.64 1.77 -4.81
C THR A 24 2.94 1.43 -3.49
N PHE A 25 3.22 0.25 -2.92
CA PHE A 25 2.73 -0.13 -1.60
C PHE A 25 3.23 0.81 -0.49
N LEU A 26 4.52 1.14 -0.48
CA LEU A 26 5.09 2.08 0.48
C LEU A 26 4.51 3.49 0.35
N ALA A 27 4.11 3.91 -0.86
CA ALA A 27 3.40 5.18 -1.05
C ALA A 27 1.99 5.15 -0.40
N TYR A 28 1.24 4.05 -0.56
CA TYR A 28 -0.04 3.87 0.15
C TYR A 28 0.15 3.83 1.68
N PHE A 29 1.18 3.12 2.15
CA PHE A 29 1.50 3.06 3.57
C PHE A 29 1.85 4.45 4.14
N ARG A 30 2.61 5.27 3.40
CA ARG A 30 2.88 6.66 3.77
C ARG A 30 1.58 7.45 3.93
N THR A 31 0.68 7.39 2.95
CA THR A 31 -0.60 8.10 3.05
C THR A 31 -1.43 7.61 4.23
N PHE A 32 -1.43 6.31 4.51
CA PHE A 32 -2.09 5.73 5.68
C PHE A 32 -1.55 6.33 6.98
N VAL A 33 -0.23 6.35 7.19
CA VAL A 33 0.38 6.86 8.43
C VAL A 33 0.08 8.34 8.64
N VAL A 34 0.09 9.15 7.57
CA VAL A 34 -0.26 10.57 7.64
C VAL A 34 -1.71 10.76 8.07
N PHE A 35 -2.67 10.09 7.42
CA PHE A 35 -4.09 10.20 7.77
C PHE A 35 -4.39 9.68 9.18
N LEU A 36 -3.79 8.56 9.58
CA LEU A 36 -3.92 7.99 10.91
C LEU A 36 -3.37 8.97 11.97
N GLY A 37 -2.16 9.49 11.76
CA GLY A 37 -1.53 10.45 12.66
C GLY A 37 -2.32 11.74 12.79
N SER A 38 -2.82 12.28 11.67
CA SER A 38 -3.71 13.46 11.68
C SER A 38 -5.01 13.18 12.44
N GLY A 39 -5.66 12.03 12.21
CA GLY A 39 -6.87 11.64 12.95
C GLY A 39 -6.63 11.52 14.45
N MET A 40 -5.54 10.86 14.86
CA MET A 40 -5.15 10.74 16.27
C MET A 40 -4.81 12.09 16.91
N ALA A 41 -4.13 12.98 16.18
CA ALA A 41 -3.81 14.33 16.65
C ALA A 41 -5.07 15.16 16.88
N ILE A 42 -6.04 15.09 15.96
CA ILE A 42 -7.34 15.78 16.08
C ILE A 42 -8.13 15.25 17.28
N LEU A 43 -8.18 13.93 17.48
CA LEU A 43 -8.90 13.33 18.61
C LEU A 43 -8.30 13.69 19.98
N LYS A 44 -7.00 14.00 20.04
CA LYS A 44 -6.34 14.44 21.28
C LYS A 44 -6.60 15.90 21.65
N ILE A 45 -7.21 16.70 20.77
CA ILE A 45 -7.54 18.09 21.07
C ILE A 45 -8.86 18.12 21.84
N GLU A 46 -8.77 18.16 23.16
CA GLU A 46 -9.93 18.21 24.09
C GLU A 46 -10.75 19.52 23.98
N LEU A 47 -10.25 20.51 23.24
CA LEU A 47 -10.90 21.83 23.11
C LEU A 47 -12.07 21.86 22.12
N PHE A 48 -12.27 20.82 21.31
CA PHE A 48 -13.28 20.82 20.25
C PHE A 48 -14.01 19.49 20.12
N ASP A 49 -15.09 19.29 20.88
CA ASP A 49 -16.00 18.13 20.75
C ASP A 49 -16.53 17.95 19.31
N LYS A 50 -16.72 19.07 18.58
CA LYS A 50 -17.15 19.02 17.18
C LYS A 50 -16.09 18.48 16.23
N LEU A 51 -14.81 18.50 16.60
CA LEU A 51 -13.73 17.98 15.75
C LEU A 51 -13.53 16.47 15.93
N ALA A 52 -14.08 15.87 16.98
CA ALA A 52 -13.97 14.42 17.21
C ALA A 52 -14.53 13.61 16.03
N ILE A 53 -15.66 14.04 15.45
CA ILE A 53 -16.26 13.39 14.27
C ILE A 53 -15.30 13.39 13.06
N LEU A 54 -14.52 14.46 12.91
CA LEU A 54 -13.54 14.59 11.84
C LEU A 54 -12.33 13.67 12.10
N GLY A 55 -11.89 13.54 13.34
CA GLY A 55 -10.84 12.59 13.73
C GLY A 55 -11.21 11.15 13.40
N TYR A 56 -12.43 10.72 13.73
CA TYR A 56 -12.94 9.39 13.35
C TYR A 56 -13.04 9.21 11.83
N PHE A 57 -13.46 10.24 11.10
CA PHE A 57 -13.48 10.21 9.62
C PHE A 57 -12.07 9.98 9.04
N PHE A 58 -11.05 10.68 9.56
CA PHE A 58 -9.66 10.50 9.14
C PHE A 58 -9.14 9.10 9.43
N ILE A 59 -9.46 8.53 10.59
CA ILE A 59 -9.08 7.16 10.94
C ILE A 59 -9.78 6.14 10.03
N ALA A 60 -11.08 6.32 9.75
CA ALA A 60 -11.81 5.46 8.83
C ALA A 60 -11.20 5.51 7.41
N MET A 61 -10.89 6.71 6.92
CA MET A 61 -10.19 6.89 5.65
C MET A 61 -8.80 6.25 5.63
N ALA A 62 -8.05 6.32 6.73
CA ALA A 62 -6.76 5.65 6.85
C ALA A 62 -6.91 4.13 6.65
N VAL A 63 -7.88 3.51 7.33
CA VAL A 63 -8.15 2.06 7.18
C VAL A 63 -8.53 1.71 5.74
N LEU A 64 -9.36 2.53 5.06
CA LEU A 64 -9.71 2.32 3.66
C LEU A 64 -8.48 2.39 2.73
N ILE A 65 -7.62 3.41 2.91
CA ILE A 65 -6.39 3.58 2.12
C ILE A 65 -5.46 2.39 2.32
N LEU A 66 -5.31 1.91 3.56
CA LEU A 66 -4.49 0.75 3.87
C LEU A 66 -5.05 -0.53 3.25
N ALA A 67 -6.37 -0.73 3.31
CA ALA A 67 -7.04 -1.87 2.69
C ALA A 67 -6.83 -1.88 1.17
N VAL A 68 -6.96 -0.73 0.50
CA VAL A 68 -6.68 -0.58 -0.94
C VAL A 68 -5.20 -0.88 -1.23
N GLY A 69 -4.27 -0.36 -0.43
CA GLY A 69 -2.84 -0.59 -0.58
C GLY A 69 -2.47 -2.07 -0.46
N ILE A 70 -3.02 -2.77 0.54
CA ILE A 70 -2.82 -4.20 0.76
C ILE A 70 -3.44 -5.00 -0.39
N ALA A 71 -4.71 -4.75 -0.74
CA ALA A 71 -5.39 -5.45 -1.83
C ALA A 71 -4.62 -5.33 -3.16
N ARG A 72 -4.11 -4.12 -3.48
CA ARG A 72 -3.32 -3.89 -4.69
C ARG A 72 -1.98 -4.62 -4.65
N PHE A 73 -1.30 -4.65 -3.50
CA PHE A 73 -0.04 -5.37 -3.34
C PHE A 73 -0.21 -6.88 -3.57
N PHE A 74 -1.25 -7.49 -2.97
CA PHE A 74 -1.57 -8.89 -3.16
C PHE A 74 -2.04 -9.21 -4.59
N TYR A 75 -2.83 -8.33 -5.21
CA TYR A 75 -3.27 -8.52 -6.59
C TYR A 75 -2.10 -8.54 -7.58
N THR A 76 -1.16 -7.59 -7.48
CA THR A 76 0.06 -7.60 -8.30
C THR A 76 0.94 -8.82 -8.02
N LYS A 77 1.16 -9.18 -6.75
CA LYS A 77 1.92 -10.39 -6.38
C LYS A 77 1.34 -11.64 -7.04
N LYS A 78 0.01 -11.78 -7.02
CA LYS A 78 -0.69 -12.93 -7.58
C LYS A 78 -0.68 -12.97 -9.10
N GLN A 79 -0.63 -11.82 -9.78
CA GLN A 79 -0.47 -11.78 -11.24
C GLN A 79 0.92 -12.20 -11.71
N ILE A 80 1.97 -11.83 -10.97
CA ILE A 80 3.35 -12.23 -11.31
C ILE A 80 3.50 -13.75 -11.14
N GLU A 81 2.92 -14.34 -10.09
CA GLU A 81 2.96 -15.78 -9.87
C GLU A 81 2.21 -16.57 -10.96
N LYS A 82 1.11 -16.01 -11.49
CA LYS A 82 0.35 -16.59 -12.61
C LYS A 82 1.03 -16.52 -13.97
N MET A 83 2.05 -15.67 -14.13
CA MET A 83 2.83 -15.57 -15.38
C MET A 83 4.05 -16.50 -15.40
N VAL A 84 4.45 -17.01 -14.23
CA VAL A 84 5.65 -17.86 -14.07
C VAL A 84 5.29 -19.35 -13.92
N ALA A 85 4.04 -19.67 -13.57
CA ALA A 85 3.50 -21.04 -13.55
C ALA A 85 2.90 -21.44 -14.90
#